data_AF-W7S940-F1
#
_entry.id   AF-W7S940-F1
#
_cell.length_a   1.000
_cell.length_b   1.000
_cell.length_c   1.000
_cell.angle_alpha   90.00
_cell.angle_beta   90.00
_cell.angle_gamma   90.00
#
_symmetry.space_group_name_H-M   'P 1'
#
loop_
_entity.id
_entity.type
_entity.pdbx_description
1 polymer ?
#
loop_
_entity_poly.entity_id
_entity_poly.type
_entity_poly.pdbx_seq_one_letter_code
_entity_poly.pdbx_strand_id
1 'polypeptide(L)'
;MMKTYDFVSAGSIRQALSREDASYLAGGTTLVDLMKLEVMTPAHVVDINSLPLRGIHCAPQGLRIGALERMADVAVHHEVAQRWSMVSTALALSASPQLRNMASIGGNLLQRTRCDYFRDVRMPCNKRKPGSGCPAVNGDNRMHAILGGSSACVATHASDLAVALVALDASIRLQDRHGERVIKLADFYRLPGDTPSVENQLRPGELITEVIVPACDWPQAYVKVRDRTSYEFPGLGGCGGRRALGRGAGRPHRGRRRGHPAVAVAGRGEGSAGQAGDRGELPGGGPHGGG
;
A
#
# COMPACT_ATOMS: atom_id res chain seq x y z
N MET A 1 -14.50 23.57 -11.20
CA MET A 1 -14.27 23.13 -12.59
C MET A 1 -12.82 22.74 -12.65
N MET A 2 -12.47 21.55 -13.16
CA MET A 2 -11.10 21.04 -13.14
C MET A 2 -10.14 22.02 -13.82
N LYS A 3 -8.94 22.22 -13.28
CA LYS A 3 -7.91 23.07 -13.91
C LYS A 3 -7.55 22.51 -15.29
N THR A 4 -7.25 23.38 -16.24
CA THR A 4 -6.80 22.99 -17.58
C THR A 4 -5.47 22.24 -17.52
N TYR A 5 -5.31 21.24 -18.38
CA TYR A 5 -4.10 20.45 -18.55
C TYR A 5 -3.96 20.02 -20.00
N ASP A 6 -2.72 19.81 -20.44
CA ASP A 6 -2.44 19.18 -21.72
C ASP A 6 -2.62 17.67 -21.62
N PHE A 7 -3.19 17.08 -22.67
CA PHE A 7 -3.44 15.65 -22.75
C PHE A 7 -2.76 15.06 -23.98
N VAL A 8 -1.98 14.00 -23.79
CA VAL A 8 -1.31 13.26 -24.87
C VAL A 8 -1.48 11.76 -24.64
N SER A 9 -1.76 11.00 -25.71
CA SER A 9 -1.70 9.54 -25.67
C SER A 9 -0.32 9.07 -26.14
N ALA A 10 0.34 8.24 -25.35
CA ALA A 10 1.66 7.70 -25.67
C ALA A 10 1.53 6.38 -26.45
N GLY A 11 2.13 6.33 -27.63
CA GLY A 11 2.25 5.11 -28.46
C GLY A 11 3.47 4.25 -28.13
N SER A 12 4.37 4.72 -27.27
CA SER A 12 5.53 3.94 -26.81
C SER A 12 5.96 4.38 -25.41
N ILE A 13 6.68 3.50 -24.71
CA ILE A 13 7.26 3.81 -23.39
C ILE A 13 8.20 5.02 -23.49
N ARG A 14 9.04 5.10 -24.54
CA ARG A 14 9.92 6.25 -24.76
C ARG A 14 9.14 7.57 -24.86
N GLN A 15 8.01 7.58 -25.56
CA GLN A 15 7.16 8.76 -25.65
C GLN A 15 6.53 9.11 -24.30
N ALA A 16 6.07 8.11 -23.54
CA ALA A 16 5.50 8.33 -22.21
C ALA A 16 6.52 8.97 -21.25
N LEU A 17 7.77 8.51 -21.30
CA LEU A 17 8.88 8.97 -20.46
C LEU A 17 9.54 10.28 -20.95
N SER A 18 9.01 10.91 -22.01
CA SER A 18 9.60 12.14 -22.57
C SER A 18 9.47 13.36 -21.66
N ARG A 19 8.57 13.30 -20.66
CA ARG A 19 8.28 14.38 -19.72
C ARG A 19 8.32 13.90 -18.27
N GLU A 20 9.21 14.46 -17.47
CA GLU A 20 9.37 14.07 -16.06
C GLU A 20 8.31 14.66 -15.14
N ASP A 21 7.61 15.71 -15.59
CA ASP A 21 6.56 16.42 -14.85
C ASP A 21 5.14 15.90 -15.16
N ALA A 22 5.02 14.90 -16.03
CA ALA A 22 3.74 14.35 -16.45
C ALA A 22 3.13 13.42 -15.39
N SER A 23 1.80 13.48 -15.26
CA SER A 23 1.03 12.46 -14.55
C SER A 23 0.50 11.41 -15.53
N TYR A 24 0.73 10.13 -15.23
CA TYR A 24 0.26 9.05 -16.09
C TYR A 24 -1.21 8.71 -15.84
N LEU A 25 -2.00 8.69 -16.92
CA LEU A 25 -3.37 8.21 -16.93
C LEU A 25 -3.43 6.75 -17.37
N ALA A 26 -3.76 5.87 -16.43
CA ALA A 26 -4.13 4.48 -16.70
C ALA A 26 -5.67 4.33 -16.63
N GLY A 27 -6.18 3.69 -15.57
CA GLY A 27 -7.63 3.54 -15.37
C GLY A 27 -8.40 4.79 -14.95
N GLY A 28 -7.70 5.87 -14.56
CA GLY A 28 -8.30 7.14 -14.14
C GLY A 28 -9.05 7.15 -12.80
N THR A 29 -9.28 5.98 -12.18
CA THR A 29 -10.11 5.82 -10.96
C THR A 29 -9.62 6.57 -9.73
N THR A 30 -8.33 6.93 -9.67
CA THR A 30 -7.77 7.83 -8.65
C THR A 30 -7.42 9.20 -9.23
N LEU A 31 -6.70 9.24 -10.36
CA LEU A 31 -6.18 10.50 -10.90
C LEU A 31 -7.32 11.47 -11.25
N VAL A 32 -8.31 11.03 -12.03
CA VAL A 32 -9.42 11.89 -12.47
C VAL A 32 -10.30 12.32 -11.29
N ASP A 33 -10.50 11.43 -10.32
CA ASP A 33 -11.19 11.72 -9.05
C ASP A 33 -10.49 12.87 -8.30
N LEU A 34 -9.18 12.77 -8.10
CA LEU A 34 -8.41 13.79 -7.38
C LEU A 34 -8.22 15.09 -8.17
N MET A 35 -8.25 15.04 -9.51
CA MET A 35 -8.24 16.23 -10.34
C MET A 35 -9.56 17.00 -10.26
N LYS A 36 -10.71 16.31 -10.21
CA LYS A 36 -12.02 16.95 -10.01
C LYS A 36 -12.11 17.68 -8.67
N LEU A 37 -11.44 17.15 -7.65
CA LEU A 37 -11.32 17.78 -6.32
C LEU A 37 -10.21 18.84 -6.26
N GLU A 38 -9.44 19.03 -7.34
CA GLU A 38 -8.25 19.90 -7.40
C GLU A 38 -7.16 19.56 -6.36
N VAL A 39 -7.20 18.35 -5.80
CA VAL A 39 -6.15 17.81 -4.94
C VAL A 39 -4.90 17.51 -5.75
N MET A 40 -5.09 17.04 -6.99
CA MET A 40 -4.04 16.90 -7.99
C MET A 40 -4.33 17.86 -9.15
N THR A 41 -3.36 18.70 -9.49
CA THR A 41 -3.52 19.69 -10.58
C THR A 41 -2.34 19.59 -11.55
N PRO A 42 -2.14 18.42 -12.19
CA PRO A 42 -1.04 18.26 -13.14
C PRO A 42 -1.26 19.16 -14.36
N ALA A 43 -0.19 19.79 -14.84
CA ALA A 43 -0.23 20.55 -16.09
C ALA A 43 -0.24 19.63 -17.33
N HIS A 44 0.31 18.43 -17.20
CA HIS A 44 0.44 17.46 -18.29
C HIS A 44 -0.05 16.09 -17.85
N VAL A 45 -0.95 15.50 -18.64
CA VAL A 45 -1.47 14.15 -18.44
C VAL A 45 -1.13 13.30 -19.66
N VAL A 46 -0.45 12.19 -19.42
CA VAL A 46 -0.06 11.25 -20.46
C VAL A 46 -0.87 9.96 -20.31
N ASP A 47 -1.75 9.68 -21.26
CA ASP A 47 -2.43 8.40 -21.35
C ASP A 47 -1.47 7.31 -21.80
N ILE A 48 -1.40 6.24 -20.99
CA ILE A 48 -0.50 5.11 -21.21
C ILE A 48 -1.25 3.82 -21.56
N ASN A 49 -2.59 3.84 -21.71
CA ASN A 49 -3.37 2.61 -21.89
C ASN A 49 -3.01 1.77 -23.13
N SER A 50 -2.41 2.39 -24.15
CA SER A 50 -1.96 1.75 -25.40
C SER A 50 -0.58 1.10 -25.29
N LEU A 51 0.15 1.29 -24.19
CA LEU A 51 1.48 0.71 -24.01
C LEU A 51 1.39 -0.81 -23.78
N PRO A 52 2.38 -1.59 -24.24
CA PRO A 52 2.41 -3.05 -24.10
C PRO A 52 2.83 -3.47 -22.68
N LEU A 53 2.14 -2.95 -21.66
CA LEU A 53 2.39 -3.22 -20.23
C LEU A 53 1.24 -4.03 -19.61
N ARG A 54 0.60 -4.88 -20.42
CA ARG A 54 -0.41 -5.86 -20.00
C ARG A 54 0.17 -7.26 -20.05
N GLY A 55 -0.50 -8.20 -19.41
CA GLY A 55 -0.13 -9.61 -19.39
C GLY A 55 -0.06 -10.15 -17.97
N ILE A 56 -0.41 -11.43 -17.85
CA ILE A 56 -0.29 -12.24 -16.64
C ILE A 56 0.58 -13.44 -17.02
N HIS A 57 1.77 -13.53 -16.44
CA HIS A 57 2.73 -14.59 -16.72
C HIS A 57 2.98 -15.40 -15.47
N CYS A 58 2.36 -16.57 -15.41
CA CYS A 58 2.58 -17.56 -14.37
C CYS A 58 3.70 -18.51 -14.80
N ALA A 59 4.71 -18.69 -13.95
CA ALA A 59 5.81 -19.61 -14.20
C ALA A 59 6.21 -20.33 -12.90
N PRO A 60 7.02 -21.41 -12.94
CA PRO A 60 7.46 -22.10 -11.72
C PRO A 60 8.16 -21.18 -10.72
N GLN A 61 8.93 -20.19 -11.21
CA GLN A 61 9.68 -19.24 -10.40
C GLN A 61 8.85 -18.11 -9.78
N GLY A 62 7.62 -17.86 -10.27
CA GLY A 62 6.84 -16.73 -9.80
C GLY A 62 5.72 -16.31 -10.76
N LEU A 63 5.06 -15.21 -10.38
CA LEU A 63 4.03 -14.52 -11.13
C LEU A 63 4.57 -13.15 -11.55
N ARG A 64 4.39 -12.79 -12.82
CA ARG A 64 4.59 -11.42 -13.30
C ARG A 64 3.30 -10.85 -13.83
N ILE A 65 3.00 -9.60 -13.48
CA ILE A 65 1.78 -8.91 -13.88
C ILE A 65 2.16 -7.56 -14.48
N GLY A 66 1.76 -7.30 -15.71
CA GLY A 66 1.95 -6.00 -16.35
C GLY A 66 1.24 -4.87 -15.58
N ALA A 67 1.86 -3.70 -15.48
CA ALA A 67 1.31 -2.60 -14.69
C ALA A 67 -0.04 -2.07 -15.20
N LEU A 68 -0.36 -2.26 -16.48
CA LEU A 68 -1.64 -1.88 -17.09
C LEU A 68 -2.68 -3.00 -17.10
N GLU A 69 -2.35 -4.17 -16.58
CA GLU A 69 -3.31 -5.25 -16.42
C GLU A 69 -4.49 -4.79 -15.54
N ARG A 70 -5.71 -5.21 -15.87
CA ARG A 70 -6.89 -4.74 -15.11
C ARG A 70 -7.04 -5.55 -13.83
N MET A 71 -7.45 -4.87 -12.76
CA MET A 71 -7.71 -5.51 -11.47
C MET A 71 -8.74 -6.64 -11.60
N ALA A 72 -9.77 -6.46 -12.44
CA ALA A 72 -10.79 -7.48 -12.68
C ALA A 72 -10.20 -8.75 -13.30
N ASP A 73 -9.34 -8.61 -14.31
CA ASP A 73 -8.77 -9.73 -15.05
C ASP A 73 -7.81 -10.54 -14.18
N VAL A 74 -6.95 -9.87 -13.39
CA VAL A 74 -6.07 -10.55 -12.42
C VAL A 74 -6.87 -11.24 -11.32
N ALA A 75 -8.00 -10.66 -10.87
CA ALA A 75 -8.81 -11.23 -9.80
C ALA A 75 -9.39 -12.60 -10.17
N VAL A 76 -9.76 -12.79 -11.45
CA VAL A 76 -10.41 -14.01 -11.94
C VAL A 76 -9.47 -14.96 -12.69
N HIS A 77 -8.19 -14.59 -12.85
CA HIS A 77 -7.23 -15.43 -13.56
C HIS A 77 -7.00 -16.76 -12.84
N HIS A 78 -7.30 -17.87 -13.52
CA HIS A 78 -7.35 -19.21 -12.93
C HIS A 78 -6.08 -19.60 -12.16
N GLU A 79 -4.90 -19.47 -12.80
CA GLU A 79 -3.64 -19.80 -12.15
C GLU A 79 -3.28 -18.86 -10.98
N VAL A 80 -3.71 -17.59 -11.04
CA VAL A 80 -3.47 -16.63 -9.96
C VAL A 80 -4.33 -16.99 -8.76
N ALA A 81 -5.61 -17.30 -8.99
CA ALA A 81 -6.51 -17.74 -7.93
C ALA A 81 -6.04 -19.03 -7.24
N GLN A 82 -5.37 -19.93 -7.96
CA GLN A 82 -4.85 -21.18 -7.39
C GLN A 82 -3.52 -21.02 -6.65
N ARG A 83 -2.55 -20.32 -7.24
CA ARG A 83 -1.16 -20.28 -6.75
C ARG A 83 -0.83 -19.03 -5.93
N TRP A 84 -1.54 -17.93 -6.17
CA TRP A 84 -1.42 -16.65 -5.48
C TRP A 84 -2.79 -16.15 -5.01
N SER A 85 -3.54 -17.03 -4.33
CA SER A 85 -4.94 -16.79 -3.94
C SER A 85 -5.16 -15.50 -3.13
N MET A 86 -4.14 -15.07 -2.38
CA MET A 86 -4.16 -13.80 -1.64
C MET A 86 -4.30 -12.60 -2.57
N VAL A 87 -3.63 -12.60 -3.74
CA VAL A 87 -3.74 -11.54 -4.75
C VAL A 87 -5.15 -11.51 -5.33
N SER A 88 -5.65 -12.67 -5.77
CA SER A 88 -7.00 -12.80 -6.34
C SER A 88 -8.08 -12.32 -5.36
N THR A 89 -8.00 -12.75 -4.09
CA THR A 89 -9.00 -12.41 -3.07
C THR A 89 -8.92 -10.93 -2.67
N ALA A 90 -7.72 -10.37 -2.51
CA ALA A 90 -7.55 -8.95 -2.22
C ALA A 90 -8.16 -8.07 -3.32
N LEU A 91 -7.94 -8.43 -4.60
CA LEU A 91 -8.55 -7.75 -5.74
C LEU A 91 -10.06 -7.91 -5.76
N ALA A 92 -10.61 -9.11 -5.57
CA ALA A 92 -12.05 -9.36 -5.59
C ALA A 92 -12.81 -8.56 -4.52
N LEU A 93 -12.19 -8.36 -3.35
CA LEU A 93 -12.75 -7.58 -2.23
C LEU A 93 -12.51 -6.06 -2.34
N SER A 94 -11.74 -5.62 -3.34
CA SER A 94 -11.44 -4.21 -3.60
C SER A 94 -12.52 -3.54 -4.44
N ALA A 95 -12.98 -2.35 -4.03
CA ALA A 95 -13.84 -1.48 -4.82
C ALA A 95 -15.12 -2.17 -5.39
N SER A 96 -15.75 -1.56 -6.40
CA SER A 96 -16.85 -2.17 -7.18
C SER A 96 -16.31 -2.88 -8.44
N PRO A 97 -17.09 -3.78 -9.06
CA PRO A 97 -16.74 -4.38 -10.35
C PRO A 97 -16.38 -3.34 -11.43
N GLN A 98 -17.14 -2.24 -11.53
CA GLN A 98 -16.91 -1.18 -12.53
C GLN A 98 -15.55 -0.52 -12.31
N LEU A 99 -15.20 -0.22 -11.05
CA LEU A 99 -13.89 0.34 -10.74
C LEU A 99 -12.77 -0.66 -11.02
N ARG A 100 -12.97 -1.96 -10.75
CA ARG A 100 -11.97 -3.01 -11.06
C ARG A 100 -11.76 -3.22 -12.55
N ASN A 101 -12.80 -3.03 -13.37
CA ASN A 101 -12.70 -3.13 -14.83
C ASN A 101 -11.87 -1.98 -15.42
N MET A 102 -11.85 -0.81 -14.76
CA MET A 102 -11.04 0.33 -15.21
C MET A 102 -9.65 0.35 -14.56
N ALA A 103 -9.56 0.07 -13.27
CA ALA A 103 -8.34 0.21 -12.49
C ALA A 103 -7.25 -0.77 -12.97
N SER A 104 -6.08 -0.21 -13.25
CA SER A 104 -4.86 -0.96 -13.56
C SER A 104 -4.11 -1.36 -12.30
N ILE A 105 -3.30 -2.42 -12.34
CA ILE A 105 -2.44 -2.85 -11.22
C ILE A 105 -1.49 -1.74 -10.75
N GLY A 106 -0.73 -1.10 -11.65
CA GLY A 106 0.19 -0.02 -11.30
C GLY A 106 -0.53 1.19 -10.70
N GLY A 107 -1.64 1.61 -11.31
CA GLY A 107 -2.50 2.67 -10.76
C GLY A 107 -3.11 2.36 -9.39
N ASN A 108 -3.36 1.08 -9.07
CA ASN A 108 -3.83 0.68 -7.75
C ASN A 108 -2.73 0.83 -6.67
N LEU A 109 -1.48 0.53 -7.01
CA LEU A 109 -0.32 0.73 -6.13
C LEU A 109 -0.01 2.21 -5.88
N LEU A 110 -0.40 3.08 -6.80
CA LEU A 110 -0.23 4.54 -6.69
C LEU A 110 -1.50 5.27 -6.25
N GLN A 111 -2.49 4.54 -5.73
CA GLN A 111 -3.70 5.19 -5.22
C GLN A 111 -3.37 5.99 -3.95
N ARG A 112 -3.95 7.18 -3.83
CA ARG A 112 -3.71 8.04 -2.67
C ARG A 112 -4.70 7.75 -1.54
N THR A 113 -4.39 8.29 -0.37
CA THR A 113 -5.19 8.12 0.84
C THR A 113 -6.64 8.60 0.68
N ARG A 114 -7.53 8.03 1.50
CA ARG A 114 -8.95 8.40 1.59
C ARG A 114 -9.26 9.35 2.74
N CYS A 115 -8.25 9.85 3.45
CA CYS A 115 -8.39 10.90 4.47
C CYS A 115 -9.24 12.08 3.95
N ASP A 116 -10.34 12.38 4.63
CA ASP A 116 -11.26 13.45 4.20
C ASP A 116 -10.59 14.83 4.21
N TYR A 117 -9.74 15.11 5.20
CA TYR A 117 -8.95 16.36 5.25
C TYR A 117 -7.96 16.50 4.09
N PHE A 118 -7.45 15.37 3.57
CA PHE A 118 -6.60 15.39 2.38
C PHE A 118 -7.41 15.67 1.11
N ARG A 119 -8.64 15.15 1.04
CA ARG A 119 -9.53 15.25 -0.13
C ARG A 119 -10.30 16.57 -0.20
N ASP A 120 -10.54 17.23 0.93
CA ASP A 120 -11.05 18.59 0.99
C ASP A 120 -9.90 19.60 0.91
N VAL A 121 -9.81 20.33 -0.21
CA VAL A 121 -8.74 21.30 -0.46
C VAL A 121 -8.77 22.51 0.48
N ARG A 122 -9.89 22.75 1.17
CA ARG A 122 -10.04 23.85 2.14
C ARG A 122 -9.43 23.52 3.50
N MET A 123 -9.27 22.23 3.82
CA MET A 123 -8.77 21.78 5.12
C MET A 123 -7.23 21.81 5.17
N PRO A 124 -6.59 22.14 6.30
CA PRO A 124 -5.15 22.01 6.43
C PRO A 124 -4.69 20.56 6.24
N CYS A 125 -3.58 20.34 5.52
CA CYS A 125 -3.07 18.99 5.25
C CYS A 125 -1.60 19.00 4.82
N ASN A 126 -0.69 18.59 5.72
CA ASN A 126 0.76 18.48 5.43
C ASN A 126 1.08 17.63 4.19
N LYS A 127 0.28 16.59 3.91
CA LYS A 127 0.45 15.71 2.74
C LYS A 127 0.14 16.41 1.40
N ARG A 128 -0.64 17.50 1.42
CA ARG A 128 -0.95 18.34 0.23
C ARG A 128 -0.10 19.60 0.20
N LYS A 129 0.03 20.28 1.34
CA LYS A 129 0.85 21.49 1.52
C LYS A 129 1.68 21.33 2.79
N PRO A 130 2.99 21.02 2.69
CA PRO A 130 3.87 20.87 3.84
C PRO A 130 3.81 22.08 4.78
N GLY A 131 3.79 21.82 6.09
CA GLY A 131 3.70 22.84 7.14
C GLY A 131 2.30 23.40 7.40
N SER A 132 1.27 22.99 6.65
CA SER A 132 -0.10 23.46 6.89
C SER A 132 -0.78 22.81 8.10
N GLY A 133 -0.24 21.70 8.61
CA GLY A 133 -0.79 20.96 9.75
C GLY A 133 -1.56 19.69 9.37
N CYS A 134 -1.95 18.89 10.37
CA CYS A 134 -2.74 17.68 10.18
C CYS A 134 -3.88 17.60 11.20
N PRO A 135 -5.10 18.04 10.82
CA PRO A 135 -6.26 17.98 11.70
C PRO A 135 -6.61 16.55 12.16
N ALA A 136 -6.31 15.55 11.33
CA ALA A 136 -6.57 14.13 11.65
C ALA A 136 -5.75 13.60 12.84
N VAL A 137 -4.69 14.27 13.29
CA VAL A 137 -3.93 13.79 14.45
C VAL A 137 -4.76 13.90 15.73
N ASN A 138 -5.48 15.02 15.90
CA ASN A 138 -6.26 15.32 17.12
C ASN A 138 -7.77 15.46 16.85
N GLY A 139 -8.21 15.24 15.62
CA GLY A 139 -9.60 15.37 15.17
C GLY A 139 -10.27 14.01 14.93
N ASP A 140 -11.20 13.96 13.98
CA ASP A 140 -11.83 12.69 13.59
C ASP A 140 -10.81 11.82 12.84
N ASN A 141 -10.41 10.75 13.52
CA ASN A 141 -9.33 9.88 13.08
C ASN A 141 -9.72 8.39 13.05
N ARG A 142 -11.03 8.08 13.07
CA ARG A 142 -11.53 6.70 13.11
C ARG A 142 -10.93 5.79 12.03
N MET A 143 -10.76 6.33 10.81
CA MET A 143 -10.25 5.59 9.64
C MET A 143 -8.74 5.80 9.38
N HIS A 144 -8.01 6.36 10.35
CA HIS A 144 -6.60 6.73 10.21
C HIS A 144 -5.66 5.68 10.83
N ALA A 145 -4.36 5.83 10.55
CA ALA A 145 -3.35 4.85 10.89
C ALA A 145 -3.09 4.80 12.40
N ILE A 146 -3.16 3.59 12.96
CA ILE A 146 -2.71 3.30 14.33
C ILE A 146 -1.22 2.96 14.41
N LEU A 147 -0.59 2.58 13.29
CA LEU A 147 0.81 2.21 13.17
C LEU A 147 1.45 2.94 11.99
N GLY A 148 2.73 3.29 12.13
CA GLY A 148 3.49 3.96 11.06
C GLY A 148 3.03 5.39 10.75
N GLY A 149 2.18 5.98 11.59
CA GLY A 149 1.85 7.40 11.53
C GLY A 149 2.97 8.29 12.09
N SER A 150 2.75 9.59 12.08
CA SER A 150 3.63 10.62 12.65
C SER A 150 2.81 11.80 13.14
N SER A 151 3.43 12.72 13.89
CA SER A 151 2.81 14.01 14.23
C SER A 151 2.46 14.85 12.99
N ALA A 152 3.13 14.62 11.85
CA ALA A 152 2.84 15.34 10.62
C ALA A 152 1.70 14.72 9.80
N CYS A 153 1.44 13.42 9.92
CA CYS A 153 0.38 12.73 9.17
C CYS A 153 0.07 11.33 9.72
N VAL A 154 -1.21 10.99 9.81
CA VAL A 154 -1.75 9.67 10.20
C VAL A 154 -2.56 9.01 9.08
N ALA A 155 -2.35 9.41 7.82
CA ALA A 155 -3.09 8.85 6.68
C ALA A 155 -2.71 7.38 6.39
N THR A 156 -3.70 6.56 6.04
CA THR A 156 -3.51 5.17 5.61
C THR A 156 -3.33 5.05 4.09
N HIS A 157 -2.63 4.01 3.65
CA HIS A 157 -2.64 3.55 2.25
C HIS A 157 -3.83 2.60 2.06
N ALA A 158 -4.70 2.89 1.09
CA ALA A 158 -6.02 2.25 1.01
C ALA A 158 -6.06 0.96 0.16
N SER A 159 -4.94 0.54 -0.42
CA SER A 159 -4.89 -0.61 -1.32
C SER A 159 -4.88 -1.95 -0.58
N ASP A 160 -5.93 -2.76 -0.79
CA ASP A 160 -5.94 -4.17 -0.38
C ASP A 160 -4.86 -4.99 -1.13
N LEU A 161 -4.67 -4.72 -2.43
CA LEU A 161 -3.67 -5.41 -3.26
C LEU A 161 -2.24 -5.16 -2.76
N ALA A 162 -1.91 -3.94 -2.37
CA ALA A 162 -0.58 -3.60 -1.88
C ALA A 162 -0.24 -4.40 -0.61
N VAL A 163 -1.22 -4.61 0.28
CA VAL A 163 -1.04 -5.44 1.49
C VAL A 163 -0.72 -6.88 1.09
N ALA A 164 -1.49 -7.48 0.17
CA ALA A 164 -1.23 -8.83 -0.32
C ALA A 164 0.16 -8.96 -0.97
N LEU A 165 0.54 -8.01 -1.82
CA LEU A 165 1.82 -8.04 -2.52
C LEU A 165 3.02 -7.84 -1.58
N VAL A 166 2.91 -6.97 -0.57
CA VAL A 166 3.95 -6.82 0.47
C VAL A 166 4.09 -8.12 1.28
N ALA A 167 2.98 -8.75 1.67
CA ALA A 167 3.00 -10.02 2.39
C ALA A 167 3.61 -11.17 1.58
N LEU A 168 3.46 -11.12 0.24
CA LEU A 168 4.04 -12.08 -0.70
C LEU A 168 5.48 -11.73 -1.13
N ASP A 169 6.12 -10.75 -0.50
CA ASP A 169 7.50 -10.32 -0.80
C ASP A 169 7.70 -9.90 -2.28
N ALA A 170 6.65 -9.30 -2.85
CA ALA A 170 6.66 -8.82 -4.22
C ALA A 170 7.65 -7.68 -4.45
N SER A 171 8.11 -7.56 -5.69
CA SER A 171 8.90 -6.44 -6.19
C SER A 171 8.16 -5.77 -7.34
N ILE A 172 8.54 -4.53 -7.65
CA ILE A 172 8.04 -3.81 -8.83
C ILE A 172 9.20 -3.41 -9.72
N ARG A 173 8.99 -3.50 -11.02
CA ARG A 173 9.89 -2.97 -12.05
C ARG A 173 9.46 -1.55 -12.37
N LEU A 174 10.45 -0.67 -12.33
CA LEU A 174 10.33 0.75 -12.60
C LEU A 174 11.18 1.07 -13.82
N GLN A 175 10.70 1.98 -14.66
CA GLN A 175 11.41 2.44 -15.84
C GLN A 175 11.36 3.95 -15.95
N ASP A 176 12.52 4.57 -16.18
CA ASP A 176 12.66 5.98 -16.53
C ASP A 176 13.41 6.11 -17.87
N ARG A 177 13.69 7.34 -18.30
CA ARG A 177 14.40 7.59 -19.57
C ARG A 177 15.85 7.07 -19.59
N HIS A 178 16.41 6.77 -18.43
CA HIS A 178 17.80 6.35 -18.25
C HIS A 178 17.94 4.83 -18.09
N GLY A 179 16.88 4.13 -17.71
CA GLY A 179 16.88 2.66 -17.67
C GLY A 179 15.79 2.07 -16.79
N GLU A 180 16.02 0.84 -16.35
CA GLU A 180 15.12 0.11 -15.48
C GLU A 180 15.76 -0.16 -14.13
N ARG A 181 14.92 -0.25 -13.09
CA ARG A 181 15.32 -0.79 -11.79
C ARG A 181 14.20 -1.60 -11.18
N VAL A 182 14.56 -2.46 -10.23
CA VAL A 182 13.62 -3.27 -9.46
C VAL A 182 13.74 -2.88 -8.00
N ILE A 183 12.61 -2.70 -7.32
CA ILE A 183 12.56 -2.42 -5.88
C ILE A 183 11.55 -3.35 -5.21
N LYS A 184 11.87 -3.80 -3.99
CA LYS A 184 10.91 -4.53 -3.15
C LYS A 184 9.73 -3.63 -2.82
N LEU A 185 8.51 -4.14 -2.92
CA LEU A 185 7.32 -3.33 -2.65
C LEU A 185 7.27 -2.87 -1.18
N ALA A 186 7.85 -3.66 -0.27
CA ALA A 186 8.01 -3.28 1.14
C ALA A 186 8.87 -2.01 1.33
N ASP A 187 9.84 -1.78 0.44
CA ASP A 187 10.75 -0.62 0.48
C ASP A 187 10.27 0.53 -0.40
N PHE A 188 9.20 0.31 -1.18
CA PHE A 188 8.67 1.29 -2.12
C PHE A 188 7.88 2.41 -1.44
N TYR A 189 7.06 2.09 -0.44
CA TYR A 189 6.26 3.08 0.29
C TYR A 189 7.08 3.71 1.41
N ARG A 190 6.93 5.03 1.58
CA ARG A 190 7.61 5.78 2.64
C ARG A 190 6.68 6.02 3.81
N LEU A 191 7.18 5.81 5.03
CA LEU A 191 6.52 6.32 6.23
C LEU A 191 6.48 7.85 6.16
N PRO A 192 5.42 8.49 6.69
CA PRO A 192 5.21 9.92 6.54
C PRO A 192 6.35 10.76 7.13
N GLY A 193 6.84 10.40 8.32
CA GLY A 193 7.83 11.21 9.05
C GLY A 193 7.43 12.69 9.05
N ASP A 194 8.39 13.57 8.74
CA ASP A 194 8.11 15.01 8.57
C ASP A 194 7.78 15.41 7.11
N THR A 195 7.74 14.44 6.19
CA THR A 195 7.59 14.67 4.73
C THR A 195 6.42 13.89 4.13
N PRO A 196 5.19 14.00 4.67
CA PRO A 196 4.06 13.16 4.24
C PRO A 196 3.60 13.43 2.80
N SER A 197 4.10 14.48 2.14
CA SER A 197 3.91 14.74 0.70
C SER A 197 4.66 13.75 -0.19
N VAL A 198 5.70 13.09 0.32
CA VAL A 198 6.48 12.07 -0.40
C VAL A 198 6.03 10.68 0.05
N GLU A 199 5.26 9.99 -0.79
CA GLU A 199 4.57 8.75 -0.40
C GLU A 199 5.32 7.47 -0.78
N ASN A 200 6.20 7.56 -1.77
CA ASN A 200 6.91 6.42 -2.32
C ASN A 200 8.26 6.82 -2.92
N GLN A 201 8.98 5.82 -3.43
CA GLN A 201 10.32 5.96 -3.98
C GLN A 201 10.35 6.24 -5.49
N LEU A 202 9.23 6.59 -6.14
CA LEU A 202 9.24 6.96 -7.57
C LEU A 202 10.10 8.19 -7.80
N ARG A 203 10.92 8.13 -8.85
CA ARG A 203 11.61 9.30 -9.40
C ARG A 203 10.66 10.10 -10.31
N PRO A 204 10.92 11.40 -10.54
CA PRO A 204 10.17 12.16 -11.54
C PRO A 204 10.12 11.44 -12.89
N GLY A 205 8.94 11.34 -13.49
CA GLY A 205 8.72 10.65 -14.75
C GLY A 205 8.84 9.12 -14.73
N GLU A 206 9.16 8.49 -13.60
CA GLU A 206 9.35 7.03 -13.54
C GLU A 206 8.01 6.29 -13.60
N LEU A 207 7.97 5.20 -14.39
CA LEU A 207 6.78 4.42 -14.65
C LEU A 207 6.90 3.03 -14.02
N ILE A 208 5.87 2.57 -13.31
CA ILE A 208 5.76 1.15 -12.94
C ILE A 208 5.40 0.37 -14.20
N THR A 209 6.20 -0.62 -14.57
CA THR A 209 5.99 -1.44 -15.78
C THR A 209 5.50 -2.84 -15.46
N GLU A 210 5.91 -3.42 -14.34
CA GLU A 210 5.59 -4.80 -13.97
C GLU A 210 5.60 -5.00 -12.44
N VAL A 211 4.74 -5.89 -11.94
CA VAL A 211 4.78 -6.44 -10.58
C VAL A 211 5.32 -7.87 -10.66
N ILE A 212 6.29 -8.20 -9.82
CA ILE A 212 6.97 -9.50 -9.78
C ILE A 212 6.72 -10.12 -8.40
N VAL A 213 6.03 -11.26 -8.36
CA VAL A 213 5.70 -11.99 -7.14
C VAL A 213 6.44 -13.33 -7.15
N PRO A 214 7.23 -13.67 -6.11
CA PRO A 214 7.91 -14.96 -6.06
C PRO A 214 6.93 -16.13 -6.00
N ALA A 215 7.41 -17.32 -6.35
CA ALA A 215 6.66 -18.55 -6.12
C ALA A 215 6.33 -18.70 -4.63
N CYS A 216 5.09 -19.11 -4.35
CA CYS A 216 4.60 -19.35 -2.99
C CYS A 216 4.14 -20.80 -2.88
N ASP A 217 4.72 -21.53 -1.94
CA ASP A 217 4.44 -22.95 -1.66
C ASP A 217 3.68 -23.13 -0.32
N TRP A 218 3.18 -22.05 0.24
CA TRP A 218 2.50 -22.01 1.53
C TRP A 218 1.03 -21.59 1.40
N PRO A 219 0.15 -22.04 2.32
CA PRO A 219 -1.26 -21.67 2.29
C PRO A 219 -1.48 -20.18 2.55
N GLN A 220 -2.25 -19.53 1.70
CA GLN A 220 -2.48 -18.09 1.67
C GLN A 220 -3.93 -17.73 1.98
N ALA A 221 -4.16 -16.65 2.74
CA ALA A 221 -5.48 -16.08 2.96
C ALA A 221 -5.44 -14.56 3.08
N TYR A 222 -6.47 -13.89 2.56
CA TYR A 222 -6.71 -12.46 2.71
C TYR A 222 -8.06 -12.22 3.41
N VAL A 223 -8.07 -11.42 4.48
CA VAL A 223 -9.30 -11.08 5.22
C VAL A 223 -9.44 -9.56 5.29
N LYS A 224 -10.63 -9.08 4.93
CA LYS A 224 -10.99 -7.66 4.96
C LYS A 224 -12.13 -7.43 5.95
N VAL A 225 -11.89 -6.57 6.94
CA VAL A 225 -12.92 -6.13 7.89
C VAL A 225 -13.36 -4.71 7.52
N ARG A 226 -14.68 -4.52 7.48
CA ARG A 226 -15.33 -3.28 7.05
C ARG A 226 -16.72 -3.17 7.68
N ASP A 227 -17.26 -1.95 7.77
CA ASP A 227 -18.55 -1.68 8.40
C ASP A 227 -19.71 -2.18 7.52
N ARG A 228 -19.54 -2.15 6.19
CA ARG A 228 -20.53 -2.59 5.20
C ARG A 228 -20.02 -3.77 4.39
N THR A 229 -20.92 -4.64 3.95
CA THR A 229 -20.56 -5.90 3.27
C THR A 229 -19.94 -5.74 1.89
N SER A 230 -19.97 -4.55 1.26
CA SER A 230 -19.33 -4.24 -0.03
C SER A 230 -19.09 -2.73 -0.21
N TYR A 231 -18.28 -2.35 -1.20
CA TYR A 231 -17.99 -0.96 -1.60
C TYR A 231 -17.47 -0.06 -0.47
N GLU A 232 -16.50 -0.57 0.30
CA GLU A 232 -15.85 0.18 1.37
C GLU A 232 -14.36 -0.13 1.44
N PHE A 233 -13.58 0.88 1.82
CA PHE A 233 -12.14 0.75 2.10
C PHE A 233 -11.94 0.00 3.42
N PRO A 234 -10.82 -0.74 3.60
CA PRO A 234 -10.62 -1.49 4.83
C PRO A 234 -10.50 -0.53 6.03
N GLY A 235 -11.27 -0.81 7.09
CA GLY A 235 -10.93 -0.30 8.43
C GLY A 235 -9.74 -1.07 9.01
N LEU A 236 -9.67 -2.38 8.71
CA LEU A 236 -8.53 -3.26 8.96
C LEU A 236 -8.43 -4.31 7.85
N GLY A 237 -7.24 -4.48 7.26
CA GLY A 237 -6.93 -5.54 6.31
C GLY A 237 -5.80 -6.42 6.84
N GLY A 238 -5.95 -7.74 6.78
CA GLY A 238 -4.96 -8.69 7.30
C GLY A 238 -4.65 -9.80 6.31
N CYS A 239 -3.38 -10.18 6.23
CA CYS A 239 -2.90 -11.34 5.47
C CYS A 239 -2.38 -12.41 6.42
N GLY A 240 -2.62 -13.68 6.10
CA GLY A 240 -2.16 -14.81 6.90
C GLY A 240 -1.71 -15.99 6.03
N GLY A 241 -0.67 -16.68 6.48
CA GLY A 241 -0.22 -17.93 5.91
C GLY A 241 0.81 -18.63 6.78
N ARG A 242 0.92 -19.95 6.65
CA ARG A 242 1.89 -20.77 7.40
C ARG A 242 2.98 -21.26 6.47
N ARG A 243 4.17 -20.64 6.54
CA ARG A 243 5.38 -21.19 5.93
C ARG A 243 5.89 -22.32 6.82
N ALA A 244 5.90 -23.55 6.31
CA ALA A 244 6.56 -24.65 6.99
C ALA A 244 8.08 -24.40 6.93
N LEU A 245 8.67 -23.97 8.04
CA LEU A 245 10.12 -23.97 8.17
C LEU A 245 10.59 -25.44 8.12
N GLY A 246 11.45 -25.76 7.16
CA GLY A 246 12.03 -27.09 6.98
C GLY A 246 12.61 -27.60 8.31
N ARG A 247 12.32 -28.87 8.63
CA ARG A 247 12.76 -29.51 9.87
C ARG A 247 14.29 -29.68 9.85
N GLY A 248 15.01 -28.75 10.47
CA GLY A 248 16.33 -29.03 11.03
C GLY A 248 16.17 -30.04 12.17
N ALA A 249 16.94 -31.13 12.13
CA ALA A 249 16.87 -32.22 13.09
C ALA A 249 17.19 -31.74 14.51
N GLY A 250 16.15 -31.62 15.35
CA GLY A 250 16.26 -31.36 16.79
C GLY A 250 15.13 -32.09 17.52
N ARG A 251 15.49 -32.90 18.53
CA ARG A 251 14.62 -33.81 19.28
C ARG A 251 13.36 -33.13 19.87
N PRO A 252 12.25 -33.86 20.06
CA PRO A 252 10.96 -33.27 20.37
C PRO A 252 10.80 -32.95 21.86
N HIS A 253 10.58 -31.68 22.20
CA HIS A 253 10.00 -31.31 23.48
C HIS A 253 8.47 -31.34 23.35
N ARG A 254 7.81 -32.23 24.11
CA ARG A 254 6.35 -32.28 24.26
C ARG A 254 5.86 -30.95 24.86
N GLY A 255 5.16 -30.16 24.06
CA GLY A 255 4.40 -28.98 24.48
C GLY A 255 3.20 -28.81 23.56
N ARG A 256 1.99 -28.83 24.13
CA ARG A 256 0.70 -28.70 23.42
C ARG A 256 0.71 -27.44 22.55
N ARG A 257 0.69 -27.60 21.22
CA ARG A 257 0.51 -26.50 20.26
C ARG A 257 -0.98 -26.24 20.05
N ARG A 258 -1.50 -25.16 20.62
CA ARG A 258 -2.63 -24.43 20.01
C ARG A 258 -2.03 -23.32 19.17
N GLY A 259 -1.93 -23.55 17.86
CA GLY A 259 -1.43 -22.55 16.92
C GLY A 259 -2.54 -21.56 16.58
N HIS A 260 -2.49 -20.36 17.15
CA HIS A 260 -3.28 -19.23 16.66
C HIS A 260 -2.73 -18.79 15.28
N PRO A 261 -3.59 -18.38 14.33
CA PRO A 261 -3.13 -17.81 13.07
C PRO A 261 -2.38 -16.50 13.36
N ALA A 262 -1.17 -16.36 12.82
CA ALA A 262 -0.44 -15.11 12.83
C ALA A 262 -1.12 -14.15 11.83
N VAL A 263 -1.66 -13.04 12.33
CA VAL A 263 -2.10 -11.90 11.53
C VAL A 263 -0.87 -11.03 11.34
N ALA A 264 -0.36 -10.92 10.10
CA ALA A 264 0.69 -9.95 9.81
C ALA A 264 0.05 -8.57 9.69
N VAL A 265 0.20 -7.74 10.72
CA VAL A 265 0.01 -6.29 10.61
C VAL A 265 1.36 -5.74 10.14
N ALA A 266 1.39 -5.18 8.93
CA ALA A 266 2.61 -4.61 8.37
C ALA A 266 3.01 -3.35 9.16
N GLY A 267 3.97 -3.52 10.07
CA GLY A 267 4.66 -2.45 10.76
C GLY A 267 5.92 -3.00 11.40
N ARG A 268 7.09 -2.71 10.83
CA ARG A 268 8.37 -2.93 11.52
C ARG A 268 8.61 -1.72 12.42
N GLY A 269 8.36 -1.87 13.72
CA GLY A 269 8.91 -0.98 14.72
C GLY A 269 10.26 -1.51 15.17
N GLU A 270 11.32 -0.75 14.96
CA GLU A 270 12.62 -1.00 15.59
C GLU A 270 12.51 -0.58 17.06
N GLY A 271 12.40 -1.57 17.96
CA GLY A 271 12.47 -1.34 19.40
C GLY A 271 13.91 -1.43 19.86
N SER A 272 14.55 -0.29 20.11
CA SER A 272 15.77 -0.22 20.91
C SER A 272 15.45 -0.66 22.35
N ALA A 273 16.07 -1.76 22.77
CA ALA A 273 15.94 -2.29 24.12
C ALA A 273 16.65 -1.38 25.15
N GLY A 274 15.88 -0.60 25.90
CA GLY A 274 16.33 0.02 27.14
C GLY A 274 16.26 -0.99 28.28
N GLN A 275 17.40 -1.31 28.89
CA GLN A 275 17.51 -2.19 30.05
C GLN A 275 16.83 -1.56 31.27
N ALA A 276 15.86 -2.26 31.85
CA ALA A 276 15.32 -1.95 33.17
C ALA A 276 16.20 -2.61 34.25
N GLY A 277 16.85 -1.78 35.06
CA GLY A 277 17.52 -2.19 36.29
C GLY A 277 16.51 -2.41 37.41
N ASP A 278 16.68 -3.53 38.11
CA ASP A 278 15.87 -4.00 39.24
C ASP A 278 16.38 -3.42 40.58
N ARG A 279 15.43 -3.32 41.54
CA ARG A 279 15.55 -3.22 43.01
C ARG A 279 15.60 -1.86 43.70
N GLY A 280 14.70 -1.71 44.69
CA GLY A 280 14.90 -0.86 45.87
C GLY A 280 13.64 -0.38 46.59
N GLU A 281 12.99 -1.28 47.34
CA GLU A 281 12.24 -1.10 48.61
C GLU A 281 11.46 0.20 48.92
N LEU A 282 10.17 0.01 49.25
CA LEU A 282 9.33 0.94 50.02
C LEU A 282 9.46 0.67 51.53
N PRO A 283 9.50 1.71 52.39
CA PRO A 283 8.94 1.64 53.74
C PRO A 283 7.61 2.43 53.76
N GLY A 284 6.52 1.99 54.40
CA GLY A 284 6.42 1.61 55.82
C GLY A 284 6.10 2.87 56.63
N GLY A 285 4.83 3.07 57.01
CA GLY A 285 4.27 4.38 57.38
C GLY A 285 4.27 4.84 58.85
N GLY A 286 3.98 6.14 59.01
CA GLY A 286 3.32 6.85 60.13
C GLY A 286 4.13 7.14 61.41
N PRO A 287 3.65 8.00 62.35
CA PRO A 287 2.74 9.16 62.25
C PRO A 287 3.31 10.41 63.02
N HIS A 288 2.44 11.35 63.43
CA HIS A 288 2.64 12.63 64.20
C HIS A 288 2.71 13.89 63.31
N GLY A 289 1.99 14.99 63.51
CA GLY A 289 1.12 15.44 64.60
C GLY A 289 1.44 16.91 64.93
N GLY A 290 0.46 17.82 64.75
CA GLY A 290 0.39 19.13 65.42
C GLY A 290 1.04 20.33 64.71
N GLY A 291 0.24 21.39 64.51
CA GLY A 291 0.64 22.71 64.06
C GLY A 291 -0.43 23.39 63.22
#